data_AF-A0A1V4D7L0-F1
#
_entry.id   AF-A0A1V4D7L0-F1
#
_cell.length_a   1.000
_cell.length_b   1.000
_cell.length_c   1.000
_cell.angle_alpha   90.00
_cell.angle_beta   90.00
_cell.angle_gamma   90.00
#
_symmetry.space_group_name_H-M   'P 1'
#
loop_
_entity.id
_entity.type
_entity.pdbx_description
1 polymer ?
#
loop_
_entity_poly.entity_id
_entity_poly.type
_entity_poly.pdbx_seq_one_letter_code
_entity_poly.pdbx_strand_id
1 'polypeptide(L)'
;MGLFTGLATLPLAPVRGVVWIAERIHDEAHRQLYDPEVIKQRLEEVAEARESGELTEEEAAREEDELVRRLMSQGPPDGGLEV
;
A
#
# COMPACT_ATOMS: atom_id res chain seq x y z
N MET A 1 -6.65 30.06 7.03
CA MET A 1 -5.54 30.82 7.66
C MET A 1 -5.07 31.89 6.68
N GLY A 2 -5.16 33.16 7.07
CA GLY A 2 -5.13 34.31 6.15
C GLY A 2 -3.75 34.71 5.62
N LEU A 3 -3.75 35.52 4.56
CA LEU A 3 -2.59 36.03 3.81
C LEU A 3 -1.39 36.47 4.68
N PHE A 4 -1.63 37.05 5.85
CA PHE A 4 -0.57 37.50 6.77
C PHE A 4 0.33 36.35 7.25
N THR A 5 -0.24 35.18 7.58
CA THR A 5 0.55 34.00 7.95
C THR A 5 1.29 33.43 6.74
N GLY A 6 0.72 33.53 5.54
CA GLY A 6 1.37 33.14 4.28
C GLY A 6 2.62 33.98 3.99
N LEU A 7 2.53 35.31 4.14
CA LEU A 7 3.65 36.23 3.95
C LEU A 7 4.75 36.05 5.00
N ALA A 8 4.39 35.89 6.28
CA ALA A 8 5.36 35.65 7.36
C ALA A 8 6.12 34.33 7.19
N THR A 9 5.54 33.37 6.47
CA THR A 9 6.15 32.06 6.20
C THR A 9 6.57 31.88 4.75
N LEU A 10 6.64 32.96 3.95
CA LEU A 10 7.13 32.93 2.57
C LEU A 10 8.55 32.32 2.47
N PRO A 11 9.51 32.63 3.37
CA PRO A 11 10.82 31.98 3.33
C PRO A 11 10.76 30.46 3.52
N LEU A 12 9.72 29.95 4.17
CA LEU A 12 9.48 28.51 4.38
C LEU A 12 8.62 27.88 3.26
N ALA A 13 8.25 28.63 2.22
CA ALA A 13 7.52 28.09 1.07
C ALA A 13 8.23 26.90 0.39
N PRO A 14 9.57 26.87 0.25
CA PRO A 14 10.26 25.70 -0.32
C PRO A 14 10.06 24.42 0.51
N VAL A 15 10.08 24.52 1.83
CA VAL A 15 9.85 23.39 2.74
C VAL A 15 8.44 22.82 2.56
N ARG A 16 7.44 23.69 2.39
CA ARG A 16 6.07 23.26 2.08
C ARG A 16 5.98 22.54 0.74
N GLY A 17 6.74 22.99 -0.26
CA GLY A 17 6.83 22.29 -1.54
C GLY A 17 7.36 20.86 -1.39
N VAL A 18 8.40 20.66 -0.60
CA VAL A 18 8.96 19.32 -0.33
C VAL A 18 7.97 18.45 0.42
N VAL A 19 7.29 18.97 1.44
CA VAL A 19 6.25 18.23 2.18
C VAL A 19 5.13 17.78 1.25
N TRP A 20 4.64 18.67 0.38
CA TRP A 20 3.63 18.32 -0.61
C TRP A 20 4.09 17.21 -1.56
N ILE A 21 5.33 17.24 -2.05
CA ILE A 21 5.89 16.16 -2.89
C ILE A 21 5.95 14.85 -2.10
N ALA A 22 6.41 14.89 -0.84
CA ALA A 22 6.51 13.70 0.00
C ALA A 22 5.13 13.07 0.27
N GLU A 23 4.10 13.87 0.53
CA GLU A 23 2.72 13.43 0.65
C GLU A 23 2.23 12.78 -0.65
N ARG A 24 2.51 13.39 -1.81
CA ARG A 24 2.13 12.82 -3.11
C ARG A 24 2.81 11.50 -3.40
N ILE A 25 4.09 11.35 -3.05
CA ILE A 25 4.81 10.08 -3.17
C ILE A 25 4.23 9.04 -2.21
N HIS A 26 3.93 9.44 -0.98
CA HIS A 26 3.34 8.57 0.04
C HIS A 26 1.98 8.03 -0.40
N ASP A 27 1.09 8.90 -0.88
CA ASP A 27 -0.23 8.52 -1.39
C ASP A 27 -0.14 7.52 -2.55
N GLU A 28 0.79 7.76 -3.48
CA GLU A 28 0.97 6.92 -4.65
C GLU A 28 1.65 5.59 -4.32
N ALA A 29 2.63 5.59 -3.42
CA ALA A 29 3.24 4.38 -2.90
C ALA A 29 2.22 3.52 -2.14
N HIS A 30 1.37 4.15 -1.32
CA HIS A 30 0.27 3.47 -0.68
C HIS A 30 -0.66 2.86 -1.74
N ARG A 31 -1.10 3.63 -2.73
CA ARG A 31 -1.95 3.08 -3.79
C ARG A 31 -1.32 1.87 -4.47
N GLN A 32 -0.05 1.92 -4.86
CA GLN A 32 0.60 0.80 -5.56
C GLN A 32 0.82 -0.43 -4.66
N LEU A 33 1.21 -0.25 -3.40
CA LEU A 33 1.45 -1.35 -2.46
C LEU A 33 0.16 -2.01 -1.98
N TYR A 34 -0.94 -1.26 -1.99
CA TYR A 34 -2.20 -1.65 -1.42
C TYR A 34 -3.31 -1.82 -2.49
N ASP A 35 -3.03 -1.66 -3.78
CA ASP A 35 -4.02 -1.88 -4.84
C ASP A 35 -4.47 -3.35 -4.85
N PRO A 36 -5.78 -3.64 -4.71
CA PRO A 36 -6.32 -4.99 -4.83
C PRO A 36 -5.87 -5.73 -6.09
N GLU A 37 -5.73 -5.04 -7.23
CA GLU A 37 -5.30 -5.71 -8.47
C GLU A 37 -3.81 -6.05 -8.49
N VAL A 38 -2.97 -5.23 -7.86
CA VAL A 38 -1.53 -5.56 -7.69
C VAL A 38 -1.38 -6.77 -6.77
N ILE A 39 -2.19 -6.86 -5.70
CA ILE A 39 -2.16 -8.01 -4.79
C ILE A 39 -2.62 -9.28 -5.51
N LYS A 40 -3.69 -9.22 -6.33
CA LYS A 40 -4.15 -10.37 -7.13
C LYS A 40 -3.09 -10.83 -8.13
N GLN A 41 -2.45 -9.89 -8.84
CA GLN A 41 -1.37 -10.23 -9.77
C GLN A 41 -0.21 -10.93 -9.07
N ARG A 42 0.18 -10.47 -7.87
CA ARG A 42 1.23 -11.16 -7.09
C ARG A 42 0.82 -12.54 -6.60
N LEU A 43 -0.45 -12.76 -6.28
CA LEU A 43 -0.95 -14.10 -5.95
C LEU A 43 -0.82 -15.05 -7.14
N GLU A 44 -1.06 -14.57 -8.37
CA GLU A 44 -0.84 -15.35 -9.59
C GLU A 44 0.65 -15.68 -9.78
N GLU A 45 1.55 -14.72 -9.55
CA GLU A 45 3.01 -14.93 -9.62
C GLU A 45 3.49 -15.99 -8.60
N VAL A 46 2.99 -15.95 -7.37
CA VAL A 46 3.32 -16.96 -6.34
C VAL A 46 2.79 -18.34 -6.73
N ALA A 47 1.60 -18.42 -7.32
CA ALA A 47 1.03 -19.67 -7.79
C ALA A 47 1.87 -20.28 -8.93
N GLU A 48 2.31 -19.46 -9.89
CA GLU A 48 3.20 -19.89 -10.97
C GLU A 48 4.57 -20.35 -10.44
N ALA A 49 5.15 -19.62 -9.48
CA ALA A 49 6.42 -19.98 -8.86
C ALA A 49 6.33 -21.29 -8.02
N ARG A 50 5.18 -21.57 -7.40
CA ARG A 50 4.90 -22.87 -6.79
C ARG A 50 4.81 -23.98 -7.83
N GLU A 51 4.10 -23.75 -8.94
CA GLU A 51 3.92 -24.74 -10.01
C GLU A 51 5.24 -25.07 -10.72
N SER A 52 6.11 -24.07 -10.91
CA SER A 52 7.45 -24.25 -11.48
C SER A 52 8.44 -24.91 -10.52
N GLY A 53 8.09 -25.02 -9.23
CA GLY A 53 8.95 -25.53 -8.17
C GLY A 53 10.03 -24.55 -7.71
N GLU A 54 9.93 -23.27 -8.08
CA GLU A 54 10.78 -22.18 -7.58
C GLU A 54 10.48 -21.83 -6.12
N LEU A 55 9.23 -22.03 -5.69
CA LEU A 55 8.79 -21.93 -4.30
C LEU A 55 8.35 -23.30 -3.77
N THR A 56 8.73 -23.61 -2.53
CA THR A 56 8.15 -24.74 -1.80
C THR A 56 6.71 -24.42 -1.36
N GLU A 57 5.94 -25.46 -1.03
CA GLU A 57 4.55 -25.29 -0.57
C GLU A 57 4.48 -24.41 0.68
N GLU A 58 5.37 -24.61 1.66
CA GLU A 58 5.44 -23.80 2.87
C GLU A 58 5.88 -22.35 2.61
N GLU A 59 6.68 -22.10 1.58
CA GLU A 59 7.06 -20.73 1.18
C GLU A 59 5.91 -20.01 0.50
N ALA A 60 5.31 -20.65 -0.51
CA ALA A 60 4.16 -20.12 -1.23
C ALA A 60 3.00 -19.81 -0.26
N ALA A 61 2.66 -20.74 0.65
CA ALA A 61 1.58 -20.54 1.62
C ALA A 61 1.81 -19.35 2.55
N ARG A 62 3.06 -19.07 2.95
CA ARG A 62 3.39 -17.90 3.79
C ARG A 62 3.24 -16.59 3.03
N GLU A 63 3.69 -16.57 1.78
CA GLU A 63 3.57 -15.38 0.93
C GLU A 63 2.11 -15.10 0.55
N GLU A 64 1.35 -16.13 0.20
CA GLU A 64 -0.09 -16.04 -0.06
C GLU A 64 -0.86 -15.50 1.16
N ASP A 65 -0.59 -15.99 2.38
CA ASP A 65 -1.24 -15.51 3.62
C ASP A 65 -0.96 -14.03 3.88
N GLU A 66 0.28 -13.58 3.64
CA GLU A 66 0.64 -12.16 3.79
C GLU A 66 -0.12 -11.28 2.78
N LEU A 67 -0.17 -11.70 1.52
CA LEU A 67 -0.88 -10.98 0.45
C LEU A 67 -2.39 -10.92 0.74
N VAL A 68 -3.00 -12.02 1.15
CA VAL A 68 -4.42 -12.09 1.54
C VAL A 68 -4.72 -11.22 2.76
N ARG A 69 -3.86 -11.23 3.78
CA ARG A 69 -4.00 -10.36 4.95
C ARG A 69 -3.99 -8.87 4.57
N ARG A 70 -3.12 -8.47 3.65
CA ARG A 70 -3.09 -7.08 3.13
C ARG A 70 -4.37 -6.72 2.39
N LEU A 71 -4.93 -7.64 1.60
CA LEU A 71 -6.21 -7.45 0.92
C LEU A 71 -7.37 -7.28 1.92
N MET A 72 -7.42 -8.12 2.97
CA MET A 72 -8.45 -8.05 4.00
C MET A 72 -8.36 -6.77 4.85
N SER A 73 -7.14 -6.27 5.10
CA SER A 73 -6.94 -5.02 5.84
C SER A 73 -7.51 -3.76 5.14
N GLN A 74 -7.97 -3.89 3.89
CA GLN A 74 -8.61 -2.83 3.11
C GLN A 74 -10.09 -3.11 2.76
N GLY A 75 -10.62 -4.29 3.12
CA GLY A 75 -12.04 -4.57 3.01
C GLY A 75 -12.85 -3.70 3.99
N PRO A 76 -14.12 -3.39 3.70
CA PRO A 76 -14.95 -2.56 4.56
C PRO A 76 -14.97 -3.09 6.01
N PRO A 77 -14.95 -2.23 7.04
CA PRO A 77 -14.92 -2.65 8.42
C PRO A 77 -16.29 -3.14 8.88
N ASP A 78 -16.72 -4.33 8.47
CA ASP A 78 -17.62 -5.20 9.23
C ASP A 78 -17.73 -6.56 8.53
N GLY A 79 -17.68 -7.63 9.30
CA GLY A 79 -17.66 -9.00 8.83
C GLY A 79 -16.99 -9.94 9.83
N GLY A 80 -17.34 -9.80 11.11
CA GLY A 80 -17.05 -10.81 12.10
C GLY A 80 -17.61 -12.14 11.62
N LEU A 81 -16.72 -13.07 11.24
CA LEU A 81 -17.06 -14.47 11.18
C LEU A 81 -17.06 -14.99 12.62
N GLU A 82 -18.18 -14.75 13.32
CA GLU A 82 -18.60 -15.63 14.39
C GLU A 82 -19.03 -16.95 13.74
N VAL A 83 -18.23 -18.00 13.97
CA VAL A 83 -18.62 -19.41 13.85
C VAL A 83 -18.25 -20.12 15.13
#